data_AF-A0A7C3DUA2-F1
#
_entry.id   AF-A0A7C3DUA2-F1
#
_cell.length_a   1.000
_cell.length_b   1.000
_cell.length_c   1.000
_cell.angle_alpha   90.00
_cell.angle_beta   90.00
_cell.angle_gamma   90.00
#
_symmetry.space_group_name_H-M   'P 1'
#
loop_
_entity.id
_entity.type
_entity.pdbx_description
1 polymer ?
#
loop_
_entity_poly.entity_id
_entity_poly.type
_entity_poly.pdbx_seq_one_letter_code
_entity_poly.pdbx_strand_id
1 'polypeptide(L)' 'LLPMDMTIISASGKTLVTQKITESHTRISLTELPPAVYSAIIGNQEVRFNRKFVKTR' A
#
# COMPACT_ATOMS: atom_id res chain seq x y z
N LEU A 1 -6.35 -18.82 -3.44
CA LEU A 1 -5.76 -17.68 -4.17
C LEU A 1 -4.39 -18.09 -4.65
N LEU A 2 -4.01 -17.73 -5.88
CA LEU A 2 -2.61 -17.84 -6.29
C LEU A 2 -1.80 -16.76 -5.58
N PRO A 3 -0.54 -17.02 -5.18
CA PRO A 3 0.29 -16.01 -4.55
C PRO A 3 0.48 -14.81 -5.48
N MET A 4 0.27 -13.61 -4.97
CA MET A 4 0.47 -12.36 -5.71
C MET A 4 1.35 -11.40 -4.92
N ASP A 5 2.11 -10.56 -5.60
CA ASP A 5 2.85 -9.50 -4.93
C ASP A 5 2.00 -8.23 -4.85
N MET A 6 1.99 -7.63 -3.67
CA MET A 6 1.45 -6.31 -3.40
C MET A 6 2.58 -5.33 -3.20
N THR A 7 2.56 -4.23 -3.95
CA THR A 7 3.59 -3.19 -3.89
C THR A 7 2.96 -1.84 -3.57
N ILE A 8 3.51 -1.14 -2.57
CA ILE A 8 3.14 0.24 -2.24
C ILE A 8 4.18 1.18 -2.84
N ILE A 9 3.71 2.19 -3.58
CA ILE A 9 4.53 3.16 -4.30
C ILE A 9 4.16 4.57 -3.82
N SER A 10 5.18 5.39 -3.57
CA SER A 10 5.02 6.82 -3.27
C SER A 10 4.56 7.61 -4.50
N ALA A 11 4.06 8.83 -4.28
CA ALA A 11 3.78 9.78 -5.37
C ALA A 11 4.99 10.06 -6.29
N SER A 12 6.22 9.85 -5.81
CA SER A 12 7.46 10.00 -6.61
C SER A 12 7.83 8.76 -7.42
N GLY A 13 6.98 7.72 -7.41
CA GLY A 13 7.27 6.43 -8.06
C GLY A 13 8.22 5.52 -7.29
N LYS A 14 8.57 5.86 -6.03
CA LYS A 14 9.47 5.04 -5.21
C LYS A 14 8.68 3.90 -4.56
N THR A 15 9.14 2.66 -4.74
CA THR A 15 8.63 1.52 -3.98
C THR A 15 8.97 1.65 -2.50
N LEU A 16 7.96 1.54 -1.65
CA LEU A 16 8.06 1.67 -0.19
C LEU A 16 7.93 0.32 0.50
N VAL A 17 7.02 -0.54 0.01
CA VAL A 17 6.74 -1.84 0.58
C VAL A 17 6.47 -2.82 -0.55
N THR A 18 6.99 -4.04 -0.44
CA THR A 18 6.60 -5.18 -1.28
C THR A 18 6.26 -6.35 -0.35
N GLN A 19 5.08 -6.93 -0.49
CA GLN A 19 4.63 -8.06 0.32
C GLN A 19 3.90 -9.09 -0.53
N LYS A 20 4.16 -10.36 -0.25
CA LYS A 20 3.48 -11.48 -0.89
C LYS A 20 2.13 -11.73 -0.20
N ILE A 21 1.06 -11.70 -0.97
CA ILE A 21 -0.30 -12.05 -0.57
C ILE A 21 -0.51 -13.54 -0.86
N THR A 22 -0.65 -14.34 0.20
CA THR A 22 -0.97 -15.77 0.11
C THR A 22 -2.37 -16.10 0.60
N GLU A 23 -3.07 -15.13 1.19
CA GLU A 23 -4.39 -15.28 1.82
C GLU A 23 -5.40 -14.29 1.22
N SER A 24 -6.70 -14.52 1.47
CA SER A 24 -7.79 -13.67 0.97
C SER A 24 -7.83 -12.29 1.60
N HIS A 25 -7.24 -12.13 2.79
CA HIS A 25 -7.14 -10.87 3.48
C HIS A 25 -5.70 -10.69 3.98
N THR A 26 -5.09 -9.57 3.66
CA THR A 26 -3.75 -9.22 4.16
C THR A 26 -3.81 -7.80 4.69
N ARG A 27 -3.32 -7.61 5.92
CA ARG A 27 -3.26 -6.29 6.56
C ARG A 27 -1.83 -5.78 6.49
N ILE A 28 -1.63 -4.65 5.83
CA ILE A 28 -0.34 -3.98 5.76
C ILE A 28 -0.39 -2.76 6.68
N SER A 29 0.55 -2.69 7.64
CA SER A 29 0.70 -1.49 8.46
C SER A 29 1.54 -0.46 7.72
N LEU A 30 0.96 0.71 7.47
CA LEU A 30 1.64 1.84 6.85
C LEU A 30 1.90 2.97 7.87
N THR A 31 2.00 2.63 9.15
CA THR A 31 1.96 3.55 10.30
C THR A 31 2.97 4.69 10.22
N GLU A 32 4.10 4.51 9.56
CA GLU A 32 5.20 5.49 9.48
C GLU A 32 5.27 6.27 8.15
N LEU A 33 4.34 6.04 7.22
CA LEU A 33 4.33 6.78 5.96
C LEU A 33 3.89 8.25 6.13
N PRO A 34 4.62 9.25 5.66
CA PRO A 34 4.16 10.64 5.76
C PRO A 34 2.78 10.82 5.08
N PRO A 35 2.01 11.85 5.45
CA PRO A 35 0.76 12.14 4.74
C PRO A 35 1.02 12.47 3.28
N ALA A 36 0.55 11.62 2.37
CA ALA A 36 0.73 11.73 0.93
C ALA A 36 -0.25 10.80 0.18
N VAL A 37 -0.24 10.92 -1.14
CA VAL A 37 -0.90 9.96 -2.04
C VAL A 37 0.05 8.80 -2.33
N TYR A 38 -0.52 7.59 -2.31
CA TYR A 38 0.17 6.34 -2.55
C TYR A 38 -0.61 5.50 -3.56
N SER A 39 0.11 4.65 -4.30
CA SER A 39 -0.47 3.61 -5.15
C SER A 39 -0.14 2.24 -4.57
N ALA A 40 -1.15 1.40 -4.41
CA ALA A 40 -1.01 -0.03 -4.15
C ALA A 40 -1.21 -0.79 -5.46
N ILE A 41 -0.22 -1.59 -5.88
CA ILE A 41 -0.32 -2.48 -7.04
C ILE A 41 -0.48 -3.89 -6.52
N ILE A 42 -1.52 -4.61 -6.96
CA ILE A 42 -1.78 -6.01 -6.61
C ILE A 42 -2.05 -6.76 -7.92
N GLY A 43 -1.08 -7.56 -8.38
CA GLY A 43 -1.15 -8.15 -9.72
C GLY A 43 -1.31 -7.07 -10.80
N ASN A 44 -2.42 -7.10 -11.54
CA ASN A 44 -2.73 -6.14 -12.60
C ASN A 44 -3.63 -4.97 -12.15
N GLN A 45 -3.89 -4.84 -10.85
CA GLN A 45 -4.75 -3.79 -10.30
C GLN A 45 -3.91 -2.71 -9.62
N GLU A 46 -4.24 -1.44 -9.88
CA GLU A 46 -3.70 -0.29 -9.14
C GLU A 46 -4.81 0.36 -8.32
N VAL A 47 -4.58 0.55 -7.03
CA VAL A 47 -5.47 1.26 -6.11
C VAL A 47 -4.74 2.47 -5.55
N ARG A 48 -5.30 3.66 -5.74
CA ARG A 48 -4.75 4.90 -5.19
C ARG A 48 -5.44 5.26 -3.89
N PHE A 49 -4.66 5.60 -2.87
CA PHE A 49 -5.18 6.04 -1.59
C PHE A 49 -4.42 7.26 -1.08
N ASN A 50 -5.12 8.12 -0.34
CA ASN A 50 -4.56 9.32 0.25
C ASN A 50 -4.48 9.14 1.76
N ARG A 51 -3.26 9.12 2.30
CA ARG A 51 -3.06 9.17 3.74
C ARG A 51 -3.12 10.62 4.19
N LYS A 52 -4.24 11.01 4.79
CA LYS A 52 -4.38 12.32 5.45
C LYS A 52 -3.81 12.25 6.88
N PHE A 53 -3.39 13.40 7.41
CA PHE A 53 -3.09 13.53 8.84
C PHE A 53 -4.31 13.09 9.65
N VAL A 54 -4.18 11.99 10.40
CA VAL A 54 -5.16 11.64 11.42
C VAL A 54 -4.69 12.34 12.68
N LYS A 55 -5.26 13.52 12.98
CA LYS A 55 -5.06 14.17 14.28
C LYS A 55 -5.86 13.38 15.31
N THR A 56 -5.24 12.41 15.97
CA THR A 56 -5.81 11.78 17.16
C THR A 56 -5.90 12.87 18.24
N ARG A 57 -7.15 13.22 18.59
CA ARG A 57 -7.47 14.10 19.72
C ARG A 57 -7.33 13.35 21.03
#